data_AF-A0A8J3JWD9-F1
#
_entry.id   AF-A0A8J3JWD9-F1
#
_cell.length_a   1.000
_cell.length_b   1.000
_cell.length_c   1.000
_cell.angle_alpha   90.00
_cell.angle_beta   90.00
_cell.angle_gamma   90.00
#
_symmetry.space_group_name_H-M   'P 1'
#
loop_
_entity.id
_entity.type
_entity.pdbx_description
1 polymer ?
#
loop_
_entity_poly.entity_id
_entity_poly.type
_entity_poly.pdbx_seq_one_letter_code
_entity_poly.pdbx_strand_id
1 'polypeptide(L)'
;MALRRWSAVRTGPTGDGILDLIERHYPKRAEVYVTSGMDGDHGKVSHHYGLHHRGSPTAAIDFGVGANARMGRDLAKWIEDEFGDLCVELIHTTPFPDDDGFYVKNGKKIASYGAATDAAHADHVHLAMSAAQVAKALARLAAKTGGAAPGPARQRAPRKAAKKAATPKKSLPAAAYHTVRAGDTLTAIAGRYKTTVPALVKLNPVITNPDLIQIDQRLRVK
;
A
#
# COMPACT_ATOMS: atom_id res chain seq x y z
N MET A 1 16.01 -4.88 9.39
CA MET A 1 14.75 -4.22 9.82
C MET A 1 13.59 -4.85 9.08
N ALA A 2 12.38 -4.81 9.64
CA ALA A 2 11.18 -5.39 9.02
C ALA A 2 10.56 -4.41 8.00
N LEU A 3 9.91 -4.93 6.95
CA LEU A 3 9.10 -4.15 6.01
C LEU A 3 7.98 -3.43 6.78
N ARG A 4 7.88 -2.11 6.55
CA ARG A 4 6.85 -1.29 7.19
C ARG A 4 5.51 -1.51 6.49
N ARG A 5 4.43 -1.47 7.25
CA ARG A 5 3.05 -1.58 6.73
C ARG A 5 2.12 -0.67 7.52
N TRP A 6 1.12 -0.12 6.85
CA TRP A 6 0.04 0.59 7.54
C TRP A 6 -0.69 -0.33 8.51
N SER A 7 -1.11 0.20 9.65
CA SER A 7 -1.67 -0.60 10.76
C SER A 7 -2.95 -1.35 10.41
N ALA A 8 -3.72 -0.84 9.44
CA ALA A 8 -4.96 -1.43 8.96
C ALA A 8 -4.76 -2.46 7.83
N VAL A 9 -3.58 -2.51 7.20
CA VAL A 9 -3.30 -3.40 6.07
C VAL A 9 -3.36 -4.85 6.54
N ARG A 10 -4.24 -5.62 5.87
CA ARG A 10 -4.31 -7.07 5.96
C ARG A 10 -4.17 -7.66 4.56
N THR A 11 -3.67 -8.88 4.44
CA THR A 11 -3.41 -9.50 3.14
C THR A 11 -3.94 -10.93 3.15
N GLY A 12 -4.36 -11.42 1.99
CA GLY A 12 -4.61 -12.84 1.79
C GLY A 12 -3.31 -13.61 1.54
N PRO A 13 -3.34 -14.95 1.46
CA PRO A 13 -2.13 -15.77 1.32
C PRO A 13 -1.21 -15.39 0.15
N THR A 14 -1.77 -15.00 -0.99
CA THR A 14 -0.96 -14.53 -2.14
C THR A 14 -0.35 -13.15 -1.87
N GLY A 15 -1.10 -12.22 -1.27
CA GLY A 15 -0.56 -10.93 -0.85
C GLY A 15 0.55 -11.09 0.19
N ASP A 16 0.38 -11.99 1.17
CA ASP A 16 1.43 -12.34 2.15
C ASP A 16 2.70 -12.86 1.46
N GLY A 17 2.55 -13.68 0.42
CA GLY A 17 3.69 -14.16 -0.37
C GLY A 17 4.38 -13.05 -1.18
N ILE A 18 3.63 -12.08 -1.71
CA ILE A 18 4.22 -10.87 -2.34
C ILE A 18 5.03 -10.09 -1.31
N LEU A 19 4.47 -9.86 -0.11
CA LEU A 19 5.19 -9.19 0.97
C LEU A 19 6.46 -9.93 1.39
N ASP A 20 6.42 -11.27 1.37
CA ASP A 20 7.56 -12.13 1.71
C ASP A 20 8.74 -11.98 0.74
N LEU A 21 8.47 -11.80 -0.56
CA LEU A 21 9.49 -11.49 -1.58
C LEU A 21 10.28 -10.24 -1.18
N ILE A 22 9.56 -9.15 -0.86
CA ILE A 22 10.15 -7.86 -0.53
C ILE A 22 10.86 -7.92 0.83
N GLU A 23 10.20 -8.47 1.85
CA GLU A 23 10.72 -8.57 3.21
C GLU A 23 12.03 -9.36 3.28
N ARG A 24 12.18 -10.42 2.49
CA ARG A 24 13.34 -11.30 2.58
C ARG A 24 14.47 -10.91 1.65
N HIS A 25 14.15 -10.38 0.47
CA HIS A 25 15.12 -10.27 -0.61
C HIS A 25 15.40 -8.84 -1.03
N TYR A 26 14.50 -7.88 -0.78
CA TYR A 26 14.76 -6.49 -1.16
C TYR A 26 15.72 -5.82 -0.15
N PRO A 27 16.93 -5.38 -0.59
CA PRO A 27 17.93 -4.85 0.34
C PRO A 27 17.47 -3.59 1.08
N LYS A 28 16.69 -2.73 0.40
CA LYS A 28 16.19 -1.45 0.91
C LYS A 28 14.76 -1.53 1.47
N ARG A 29 14.29 -2.72 1.88
CA ARG A 29 12.91 -2.92 2.41
C ARG A 29 12.50 -2.02 3.58
N ALA A 30 13.44 -1.46 4.33
CA ALA A 30 13.14 -0.54 5.43
C ALA A 30 12.71 0.85 4.93
N GLU A 31 13.06 1.20 3.69
CA GLU A 31 12.71 2.45 3.05
C GLU A 31 11.24 2.43 2.59
N VAL A 32 10.78 1.31 2.02
CA VAL A 32 9.42 1.19 1.48
C VAL A 32 8.39 0.79 2.54
N TYR A 33 7.11 1.12 2.28
CA TYR A 33 6.00 0.73 3.15
C TYR A 33 4.79 0.24 2.35
N VAL A 34 4.11 -0.76 2.89
CA VAL A 34 2.89 -1.33 2.29
C VAL A 34 1.71 -0.39 2.55
N THR A 35 1.06 0.06 1.48
CA THR A 35 -0.10 0.98 1.52
C THR A 35 -1.42 0.30 1.26
N SER A 36 -1.44 -0.74 0.43
CA SER A 36 -2.67 -1.48 0.15
C SER A 36 -2.69 -2.90 0.69
N GLY A 37 -3.91 -3.34 0.95
CA GLY A 37 -4.29 -4.60 1.55
C GLY A 37 -5.78 -4.55 1.88
N MET A 38 -6.35 -5.68 2.29
CA MET A 38 -7.73 -5.84 2.71
C MET A 38 -8.05 -4.82 3.82
N ASP A 39 -8.78 -3.79 3.44
CA ASP A 39 -9.17 -2.67 4.30
C ASP A 39 -10.55 -2.85 4.94
N GLY A 40 -11.27 -3.93 4.57
CA GLY A 40 -12.58 -4.26 5.10
C GLY A 40 -13.74 -3.50 4.44
N ASP A 41 -13.44 -2.47 3.65
CA ASP A 41 -14.39 -1.71 2.84
C ASP A 41 -14.59 -2.38 1.47
N HIS A 42 -13.52 -2.99 0.94
CA HIS A 42 -13.58 -3.82 -0.25
C HIS A 42 -13.84 -5.27 0.17
N GLY A 43 -14.88 -5.89 -0.41
CA GLY A 43 -15.32 -7.24 -0.05
C GLY A 43 -14.24 -8.32 -0.23
N LYS A 44 -14.63 -9.61 -0.16
CA LYS A 44 -13.68 -10.74 -0.20
C LYS A 44 -12.92 -10.92 -1.53
N VAL A 45 -13.09 -10.03 -2.50
CA VAL A 45 -12.53 -10.13 -3.86
C VAL A 45 -12.04 -8.77 -4.35
N SER A 46 -10.71 -8.61 -4.51
CA SER A 46 -10.07 -7.48 -5.20
C SER A 46 -8.57 -7.73 -5.29
N HIS A 47 -7.98 -7.59 -6.49
CA HIS A 47 -6.53 -7.67 -6.60
C HIS A 47 -5.86 -6.47 -5.95
N HIS A 48 -6.33 -5.23 -6.16
CA HIS A 48 -5.77 -3.98 -5.61
C HIS A 48 -5.68 -3.89 -4.07
N TYR A 49 -6.20 -4.88 -3.33
CA TYR A 49 -6.19 -4.90 -1.86
C TYR A 49 -5.62 -6.21 -1.31
N GLY A 50 -4.67 -6.83 -2.01
CA GLY A 50 -3.98 -8.03 -1.53
C GLY A 50 -4.85 -9.29 -1.46
N LEU A 51 -5.96 -9.36 -2.22
CA LEU A 51 -6.84 -10.52 -2.33
C LEU A 51 -6.93 -11.02 -3.76
N HIS A 52 -7.54 -12.19 -3.98
CA HIS A 52 -7.85 -12.63 -5.34
C HIS A 52 -9.02 -11.83 -5.92
N HIS A 53 -8.93 -11.50 -7.21
CA HIS A 53 -10.03 -10.89 -7.94
C HIS A 53 -10.97 -11.95 -8.54
N ARG A 54 -12.25 -11.62 -8.74
CA ARG A 54 -13.22 -12.58 -9.31
C ARG A 54 -12.76 -13.00 -10.71
N GLY A 55 -12.56 -14.31 -10.92
CA GLY A 55 -12.09 -14.86 -12.20
C GLY A 55 -10.58 -14.74 -12.45
N SER A 56 -9.81 -14.10 -11.56
CA SER A 56 -8.36 -13.94 -11.67
C SER A 56 -7.67 -14.34 -10.36
N PRO A 57 -6.75 -15.32 -10.35
CA PRO A 57 -6.10 -15.84 -9.14
C PRO A 57 -4.98 -14.92 -8.61
N THR A 58 -5.08 -13.62 -8.87
CA THR A 58 -4.02 -12.63 -8.67
C THR A 58 -4.34 -11.74 -7.50
N ALA A 59 -3.33 -11.42 -6.70
CA ALA A 59 -3.38 -10.38 -5.70
C ALA A 59 -2.41 -9.27 -6.10
N ALA A 60 -2.73 -8.05 -5.71
CA ALA A 60 -1.89 -6.89 -5.90
C ALA A 60 -1.64 -6.16 -4.59
N ILE A 61 -0.45 -5.59 -4.48
CA ILE A 61 0.01 -4.82 -3.34
C ILE A 61 0.59 -3.52 -3.89
N ASP A 62 0.18 -2.42 -3.25
CA ASP A 62 0.72 -1.10 -3.50
C ASP A 62 1.76 -0.81 -2.42
N PHE A 63 2.93 -0.38 -2.88
CA PHE A 63 4.03 0.05 -2.06
C PHE A 63 4.13 1.56 -2.16
N GLY A 64 3.83 2.23 -1.06
CA GLY A 64 3.95 3.67 -0.95
C GLY A 64 5.40 4.10 -0.94
N VAL A 65 5.65 5.23 -1.57
CA VAL A 65 7.00 5.77 -1.78
C VAL A 65 7.24 7.06 -0.99
N GLY A 66 6.20 7.55 -0.30
CA GLY A 66 6.22 8.79 0.50
C GLY A 66 6.68 10.00 -0.31
N ALA A 67 7.18 11.03 0.38
CA ALA A 67 7.85 12.17 -0.28
C ALA A 67 9.18 11.79 -0.97
N ASN A 68 9.64 10.55 -0.81
CA ASN A 68 10.97 10.11 -1.20
C ASN A 68 10.89 9.22 -2.43
N ALA A 69 10.44 9.85 -3.51
CA ALA A 69 9.94 9.18 -4.67
C ALA A 69 11.03 8.33 -5.41
N ARG A 70 12.34 8.59 -5.17
CA ARG A 70 13.45 7.68 -5.57
C ARG A 70 13.34 6.25 -5.00
N MET A 71 12.71 6.08 -3.83
CA MET A 71 12.53 4.77 -3.19
C MET A 71 11.58 3.88 -4.00
N GLY A 72 10.56 4.47 -4.63
CA GLY A 72 9.64 3.76 -5.53
C GLY A 72 10.34 3.22 -6.77
N ARG A 73 11.11 4.09 -7.42
CA ARG A 73 11.92 3.72 -8.57
C ARG A 73 12.85 2.55 -8.27
N ASP A 74 13.60 2.63 -7.18
CA ASP A 74 14.58 1.59 -6.84
C ASP A 74 13.90 0.24 -6.54
N LEU A 75 12.71 0.26 -5.90
CA LEU A 75 11.91 -0.94 -5.69
C LEU A 75 11.41 -1.50 -7.02
N ALA A 76 10.80 -0.65 -7.85
CA ALA A 76 10.25 -1.08 -9.14
C ALA A 76 11.33 -1.69 -10.03
N LYS A 77 12.47 -1.02 -10.20
CA LYS A 77 13.60 -1.53 -11.00
C LYS A 77 14.13 -2.86 -10.46
N TRP A 78 14.26 -2.99 -9.14
CA TRP A 78 14.66 -4.26 -8.53
C TRP A 78 13.65 -5.39 -8.79
N ILE A 79 12.34 -5.12 -8.67
CA ILE A 79 11.29 -6.10 -8.99
C ILE A 79 11.40 -6.52 -10.46
N GLU A 80 11.58 -5.55 -11.36
CA GLU A 80 11.72 -5.80 -12.79
C GLU A 80 12.91 -6.72 -13.10
N ASP A 81 14.08 -6.37 -12.59
CA ASP A 81 15.33 -7.12 -12.82
C ASP A 81 15.27 -8.55 -12.26
N GLU A 82 14.63 -8.73 -11.10
CA GLU A 82 14.62 -10.02 -10.41
C GLU A 82 13.52 -10.96 -10.91
N PHE A 83 12.31 -10.43 -11.11
CA PHE A 83 11.12 -11.23 -11.44
C PHE A 83 10.04 -10.46 -12.22
N GLY A 84 10.42 -9.45 -12.99
CA GLY A 84 9.50 -8.70 -13.87
C GLY A 84 8.76 -9.61 -14.85
N ASP A 85 9.44 -10.62 -15.39
CA ASP A 85 8.87 -11.65 -16.28
C ASP A 85 7.80 -12.53 -15.61
N LEU A 86 7.75 -12.55 -14.28
CA LEU A 86 6.74 -13.27 -13.50
C LEU A 86 5.59 -12.37 -13.04
N CYS A 87 5.65 -11.06 -13.26
CA CYS A 87 4.61 -10.13 -12.82
C CYS A 87 3.37 -10.20 -13.71
N VAL A 88 2.19 -10.13 -13.10
CA VAL A 88 0.93 -9.89 -13.84
C VAL A 88 0.86 -8.42 -14.21
N GLU A 89 1.08 -7.56 -13.23
CA GLU A 89 1.23 -6.12 -13.40
C GLU A 89 2.37 -5.63 -12.52
N LEU A 90 3.20 -4.76 -13.07
CA LEU A 90 4.11 -3.90 -12.33
C LEU A 90 3.94 -2.50 -12.93
N ILE A 91 3.57 -1.54 -12.11
CA ILE A 91 3.31 -0.18 -12.56
C ILE A 91 4.16 0.76 -11.71
N HIS A 92 5.02 1.51 -12.38
CA HIS A 92 5.83 2.57 -11.82
C HIS A 92 5.66 3.79 -12.72
N THR A 93 4.83 4.73 -12.32
CA THR A 93 4.44 5.86 -13.20
C THR A 93 5.04 7.18 -12.75
N THR A 94 5.80 7.18 -11.66
CA THR A 94 6.27 8.43 -11.06
C THR A 94 7.23 9.13 -12.02
N PRO A 95 6.86 10.31 -12.57
CA PRO A 95 7.70 11.02 -13.51
C PRO A 95 8.80 11.74 -12.72
N PHE A 96 10.01 11.20 -12.76
CA PHE A 96 11.19 11.92 -12.29
C PHE A 96 11.88 12.60 -13.47
N PRO A 97 12.63 13.69 -13.23
CA PRO A 97 13.47 14.29 -14.26
C PRO A 97 14.46 13.31 -14.92
N ASP A 98 14.78 12.19 -14.26
CA ASP A 98 15.71 11.15 -14.71
C ASP A 98 15.09 9.75 -14.86
N ASP A 99 13.77 9.61 -14.78
CA ASP A 99 13.08 8.32 -14.85
C ASP A 99 11.63 8.49 -15.29
N ASP A 100 11.32 8.00 -16.50
CA ASP A 100 10.01 8.11 -17.15
C ASP A 100 8.97 7.08 -16.62
N GLY A 101 9.37 6.30 -15.61
CA GLY A 101 8.58 5.16 -15.17
C GLY A 101 8.60 4.00 -16.17
N PHE A 102 7.90 2.92 -15.83
CA PHE A 102 7.68 1.80 -16.74
C PHE A 102 6.50 0.93 -16.30
N TYR A 103 6.09 0.06 -17.23
CA TYR A 103 4.95 -0.83 -17.08
C TYR A 103 5.31 -2.23 -17.49
N VAL A 104 4.83 -3.22 -16.73
CA VAL A 104 4.83 -4.63 -17.11
C VAL A 104 3.40 -5.14 -17.12
N LYS A 105 3.02 -5.87 -18.18
CA LYS A 105 1.80 -6.67 -18.25
C LYS A 105 2.16 -8.11 -18.62
N ASN A 106 1.73 -9.08 -17.82
CA ASN A 106 1.92 -10.50 -18.07
C ASN A 106 3.38 -10.86 -18.44
N GLY A 107 4.32 -10.35 -17.64
CA GLY A 107 5.75 -10.59 -17.81
C GLY A 107 6.42 -9.80 -18.94
N LYS A 108 5.71 -8.91 -19.63
CA LYS A 108 6.26 -8.12 -20.74
C LYS A 108 6.19 -6.63 -20.45
N LYS A 109 7.29 -5.92 -20.70
CA LYS A 109 7.27 -4.45 -20.70
C LYS A 109 6.31 -3.95 -21.77
N ILE A 110 5.50 -2.95 -21.41
CA ILE A 110 4.61 -2.26 -22.33
C ILE A 110 4.92 -0.76 -22.31
N ALA A 111 4.51 -0.05 -23.36
CA ALA A 111 4.80 1.38 -23.47
C ALA A 111 4.02 2.24 -22.46
N SER A 112 2.72 1.98 -22.28
CA SER A 112 1.86 2.73 -21.34
C SER A 112 0.52 2.02 -21.12
N TYR A 113 -0.11 2.23 -19.96
CA TYR A 113 -1.54 1.95 -19.73
C TYR A 113 -2.45 3.17 -19.97
N GLY A 114 -1.88 4.31 -20.32
CA GLY A 114 -2.56 5.58 -20.59
C GLY A 114 -2.64 6.49 -19.36
N ALA A 115 -2.80 7.79 -19.63
CA ALA A 115 -2.70 8.88 -18.65
C ALA A 115 -3.57 8.73 -17.39
N ALA A 116 -4.74 8.08 -17.50
CA ALA A 116 -5.60 7.83 -16.34
C ALA A 116 -4.96 6.85 -15.35
N THR A 117 -4.32 5.80 -15.87
CA THR A 117 -3.55 4.85 -15.05
C THR A 117 -2.34 5.54 -14.47
N ASP A 118 -1.65 6.37 -15.26
CA ASP A 118 -0.45 7.10 -14.83
C ASP A 118 -0.75 7.99 -13.62
N ALA A 119 -1.85 8.75 -13.69
CA ALA A 119 -2.32 9.60 -12.60
C ALA A 119 -2.74 8.81 -11.35
N ALA A 120 -3.39 7.66 -11.52
CA ALA A 120 -3.84 6.82 -10.41
C ALA A 120 -2.68 6.14 -9.66
N HIS A 121 -1.51 6.02 -10.29
CA HIS A 121 -0.34 5.33 -9.74
C HIS A 121 0.84 6.27 -9.46
N ALA A 122 0.61 7.59 -9.46
CA ALA A 122 1.68 8.58 -9.34
C ALA A 122 2.42 8.54 -7.99
N ASP A 123 1.79 7.99 -6.94
CA ASP A 123 2.26 8.01 -5.56
C ASP A 123 2.64 6.63 -4.98
N HIS A 124 2.61 5.57 -5.80
CA HIS A 124 2.95 4.22 -5.36
C HIS A 124 3.47 3.33 -6.49
N VAL A 125 4.15 2.24 -6.11
CA VAL A 125 4.46 1.13 -7.01
C VAL A 125 3.37 0.07 -6.84
N HIS A 126 2.71 -0.29 -7.94
CA HIS A 126 1.72 -1.37 -7.95
C HIS A 126 2.37 -2.67 -8.43
N LEU A 127 2.21 -3.75 -7.67
CA LEU A 127 2.68 -5.09 -8.03
C LEU A 127 1.56 -6.10 -7.89
N ALA A 128 1.25 -6.81 -8.98
CA ALA A 128 0.28 -7.90 -9.00
C ALA A 128 0.91 -9.23 -9.43
N MET A 129 0.60 -10.30 -8.68
CA MET A 129 1.06 -11.66 -8.95
C MET A 129 0.01 -12.70 -8.54
N SER A 130 0.00 -13.86 -9.22
CA SER A 130 -0.67 -15.07 -8.73
C SER A 130 0.19 -15.84 -7.74
N ALA A 131 -0.42 -16.75 -6.98
CA ALA A 131 0.30 -17.63 -6.05
C ALA A 131 1.42 -18.44 -6.75
N ALA A 132 1.17 -18.93 -7.96
CA ALA A 132 2.15 -19.70 -8.72
C ALA A 132 3.35 -18.86 -9.16
N GLN A 133 3.12 -17.59 -9.53
CA GLN A 133 4.19 -16.65 -9.89
C GLN A 133 5.03 -16.27 -8.66
N VAL A 134 4.39 -16.02 -7.51
CA VAL A 134 5.09 -15.75 -6.25
C VAL A 134 6.00 -16.93 -5.88
N ALA A 135 5.50 -18.17 -5.97
CA ALA A 135 6.31 -19.35 -5.66
C ALA A 135 7.54 -19.46 -6.58
N LYS A 136 7.38 -19.18 -7.88
CA LYS A 136 8.50 -19.16 -8.84
C LYS A 136 9.52 -18.06 -8.51
N ALA A 137 9.07 -16.86 -8.16
CA ALA A 137 9.94 -15.76 -7.79
C ALA A 137 10.74 -16.05 -6.52
N LEU A 138 10.09 -16.61 -5.48
CA LEU A 138 10.75 -17.05 -4.25
C LEU A 138 11.82 -18.11 -4.54
N ALA A 139 11.51 -19.10 -5.37
CA ALA A 139 12.47 -20.14 -5.76
C ALA A 139 13.68 -19.56 -6.52
N ARG A 140 13.43 -18.61 -7.44
CA ARG A 140 14.49 -17.92 -8.19
C ARG A 140 15.42 -17.14 -7.26
N LEU A 141 14.85 -16.35 -6.35
CA LEU A 141 15.62 -15.53 -5.40
C LEU A 141 16.42 -16.40 -4.42
N ALA A 142 15.85 -17.50 -3.94
CA ALA A 142 16.55 -18.45 -3.07
C ALA A 142 17.74 -19.14 -3.78
N ALA A 143 17.62 -19.44 -5.07
CA ALA A 143 18.71 -20.01 -5.86
C ALA A 143 19.87 -19.03 -6.05
N LYS A 144 19.60 -17.73 -6.23
CA LYS A 144 20.63 -16.68 -6.34
C LYS A 144 21.45 -16.51 -5.07
N THR A 145 20.88 -16.75 -3.89
CA THR A 145 21.56 -16.57 -2.59
C THR A 145 22.30 -17.82 -2.10
N GLY A 146 22.59 -18.79 -2.98
CA GLY A 146 23.39 -19.98 -2.65
C GLY A 146 22.72 -20.95 -1.66
N GLY A 147 21.39 -20.96 -1.58
CA GLY A 147 20.67 -21.90 -0.70
C GLY A 147 20.71 -21.56 0.80
N ALA A 148 21.22 -20.38 1.19
CA ALA A 148 20.99 -19.85 2.53
C ALA A 148 19.49 -19.58 2.69
N ALA A 149 18.79 -20.49 3.36
CA ALA A 149 17.36 -20.39 3.61
C ALA A 149 17.05 -19.03 4.26
N PRO A 150 16.15 -18.21 3.70
CA PRO A 150 15.70 -17.04 4.41
C PRO A 150 15.04 -17.52 5.71
N GLY A 151 15.44 -16.91 6.84
CA GLY A 151 14.90 -17.24 8.17
C GLY A 151 13.37 -17.32 8.16
N PRO A 152 12.78 -18.15 9.03
CA PRO A 152 11.42 -18.64 8.87
C PRO A 152 10.43 -17.50 8.63
N ALA A 153 9.54 -17.70 7.65
CA ALA A 153 8.32 -16.91 7.52
C ALA A 153 7.65 -16.95 8.90
N ARG A 154 7.58 -15.80 9.58
CA ARG A 154 6.87 -15.76 10.85
C ARG A 154 5.39 -15.93 10.53
N GLN A 155 4.90 -17.17 10.59
CA GLN A 155 3.48 -17.48 10.56
C GLN A 155 2.81 -16.66 11.66
N ARG A 156 2.13 -15.58 11.29
CA ARG A 156 1.34 -14.82 12.25
C ARG A 156 0.03 -15.59 12.45
N ALA A 157 -0.13 -16.12 13.65
CA ALA A 157 -1.36 -16.78 14.09
C ALA A 157 -2.60 -15.89 13.85
N PRO A 158 -3.77 -16.47 13.57
CA PRO A 158 -5.00 -15.73 13.32
C PRO A 158 -5.45 -15.01 14.61
N ARG A 159 -5.37 -13.68 14.64
CA ARG A 159 -5.90 -12.92 15.76
C ARG A 159 -7.42 -12.83 15.64
N LYS A 160 -8.14 -13.58 16.47
CA LYS A 160 -9.61 -13.59 16.60
C LYS A 160 -10.17 -12.16 16.66
N ALA A 161 -11.20 -11.91 15.85
CA ALA A 161 -12.00 -10.69 15.89
C ALA A 161 -12.77 -10.59 17.22
N ALA A 162 -12.66 -9.46 17.92
CA ALA A 162 -13.50 -9.17 19.09
C ALA A 162 -14.54 -8.11 18.70
N LYS A 163 -15.81 -8.54 18.64
CA LYS A 163 -16.99 -7.67 18.71
C LYS A 163 -17.27 -7.35 20.18
N LYS A 164 -17.61 -6.10 20.50
CA LYS A 164 -18.74 -5.82 21.41
C LYS A 164 -19.29 -4.41 21.23
N ALA A 165 -20.62 -4.33 21.16
CA ALA A 165 -21.42 -3.13 21.18
C ALA A 165 -21.87 -2.81 22.62
N ALA A 166 -22.11 -1.53 22.92
CA ALA A 166 -22.94 -1.07 24.02
C ALA A 166 -23.61 0.27 23.63
N THR A 167 -24.90 0.41 23.99
CA THR A 167 -25.81 1.54 23.69
C THR A 167 -25.92 2.49 24.92
N PRO A 168 -26.74 3.57 24.93
CA PRO A 168 -26.23 4.93 24.80
C PRO A 168 -26.46 5.79 26.07
N LYS A 169 -25.45 6.58 26.47
CA LYS A 169 -25.64 7.75 27.34
C LYS A 169 -25.51 9.01 26.50
N LYS A 170 -26.55 9.84 26.52
CA LYS A 170 -26.59 11.16 25.90
C LYS A 170 -25.48 12.01 26.53
N SER A 171 -24.37 12.11 25.81
CA SER A 171 -23.15 12.80 26.21
C SER A 171 -22.98 14.03 25.34
N LEU A 172 -22.35 15.07 25.90
CA LEU A 172 -21.78 16.19 25.13
C LEU A 172 -21.08 15.64 23.89
N PRO A 173 -21.14 16.31 22.71
CA PRO A 173 -20.61 15.76 21.47
C PRO A 173 -19.17 15.30 21.71
N ALA A 174 -18.98 13.98 21.70
CA ALA A 174 -17.67 13.40 21.93
C ALA A 174 -16.72 13.96 20.87
N ALA A 175 -15.57 14.44 21.31
CA ALA A 175 -14.54 14.91 20.40
C ALA A 175 -14.27 13.81 19.37
N ALA A 176 -14.58 14.09 18.11
CA ALA A 176 -14.41 13.15 17.02
C ALA A 176 -13.06 13.41 16.39
N TYR A 177 -12.35 12.34 16.03
CA TYR A 177 -11.05 12.41 15.41
C TYR A 177 -11.03 11.69 14.08
N HIS A 178 -10.26 12.22 13.14
CA HIS A 178 -9.93 11.64 11.85
C HIS A 178 -8.42 11.49 11.77
N THR A 179 -7.95 10.27 11.48
CA THR A 179 -6.54 10.04 11.17
C THR A 179 -6.36 10.21 9.67
N VAL A 180 -5.57 11.21 9.29
CA VAL A 180 -5.30 11.57 7.89
C VAL A 180 -4.70 10.37 7.16
N ARG A 181 -5.26 10.04 6.01
CA ARG A 181 -4.82 8.98 5.09
C ARG A 181 -4.26 9.62 3.81
N ALA A 182 -3.55 8.83 3.02
CA ALA A 182 -3.12 9.29 1.69
C ALA A 182 -4.35 9.68 0.84
N GLY A 183 -4.26 10.81 0.14
CA GLY A 183 -5.37 11.38 -0.64
C GLY A 183 -6.37 12.19 0.16
N ASP A 184 -6.29 12.19 1.50
CA ASP A 184 -7.08 13.13 2.29
C ASP A 184 -6.53 14.55 2.09
N THR A 185 -7.44 15.48 1.84
CA THR A 185 -7.20 16.91 1.93
C THR A 185 -8.06 17.46 3.05
N LEU A 186 -7.69 18.60 3.65
CA LEU A 186 -8.55 19.26 4.63
C LEU A 186 -9.95 19.53 4.06
N THR A 187 -10.04 19.82 2.76
CA THR A 187 -11.32 20.01 2.04
C THR A 187 -12.16 18.74 1.99
N ALA A 188 -11.57 17.59 1.63
CA ALA A 188 -12.27 16.30 1.60
C ALA A 188 -12.71 15.85 3.01
N ILE A 189 -11.83 16.04 4.00
CA ILE A 189 -12.14 15.76 5.41
C ILE A 189 -13.28 16.67 5.90
N ALA A 190 -13.22 17.98 5.59
CA ALA A 190 -14.27 18.93 5.98
C ALA A 190 -15.64 18.54 5.41
N GLY A 191 -15.70 18.21 4.13
CA GLY A 191 -16.91 17.71 3.47
C GLY A 191 -17.45 16.44 4.13
N ARG A 192 -16.57 15.48 4.43
CA ARG A 192 -16.93 14.20 5.07
C ARG A 192 -17.59 14.38 6.44
N TYR A 193 -17.10 15.32 7.25
CA TYR A 193 -17.59 15.54 8.61
C TYR A 193 -18.62 16.67 8.72
N LYS A 194 -19.07 17.23 7.58
CA LYS A 194 -20.00 18.37 7.52
C LYS A 194 -19.49 19.57 8.33
N THR A 195 -18.21 19.89 8.17
CA THR A 195 -17.54 21.04 8.77
C THR A 195 -16.81 21.85 7.68
N THR A 196 -16.01 22.84 8.04
CA THR A 196 -15.23 23.67 7.11
C THR A 196 -13.73 23.57 7.39
N VAL A 197 -12.89 23.86 6.40
CA VAL A 197 -11.43 23.91 6.58
C VAL A 197 -11.04 24.90 7.69
N PRO A 198 -11.57 26.14 7.75
CA PRO A 198 -11.29 27.05 8.88
C PRO A 198 -11.67 26.49 10.25
N ALA A 199 -12.78 25.75 10.35
CA ALA A 199 -13.19 25.11 11.59
C ALA A 199 -12.25 23.95 11.98
N LEU A 200 -11.79 23.16 11.00
CA LEU A 200 -10.78 22.11 11.24
C LEU A 200 -9.44 22.70 11.70
N VAL A 201 -8.95 23.78 11.08
CA VAL A 201 -7.71 24.44 11.49
C VAL A 201 -7.84 25.02 12.89
N LYS A 202 -8.98 25.65 13.22
CA LYS A 202 -9.26 26.17 14.57
C LYS A 202 -9.28 25.07 15.64
N LEU A 203 -9.78 23.87 15.31
CA LEU A 203 -9.78 22.72 16.20
C LEU A 203 -8.40 22.06 16.35
N ASN A 204 -7.48 22.30 15.42
CA ASN A 204 -6.17 21.66 15.32
C ASN A 204 -5.07 22.72 15.17
N PRO A 205 -4.72 23.46 16.24
CA PRO A 205 -3.74 24.54 16.17
C PRO A 205 -2.32 24.08 15.82
N VAL A 206 -2.06 22.76 15.81
CA VAL A 206 -0.81 22.17 15.32
C VAL A 206 -0.66 22.26 13.80
N ILE A 207 -1.74 22.55 13.05
CA ILE A 207 -1.70 22.79 11.61
C ILE A 207 -1.27 24.24 11.38
N THR A 208 -0.02 24.42 10.97
CA THR A 208 0.54 25.73 10.61
C THR A 208 0.39 26.04 9.13
N ASN A 209 0.29 25.01 8.29
CA ASN A 209 -0.01 25.11 6.86
C ASN A 209 -1.20 24.19 6.50
N PRO A 210 -2.38 24.74 6.18
CA PRO A 210 -3.58 23.95 5.82
C PRO A 210 -3.41 23.05 4.60
N ASP A 211 -2.49 23.38 3.69
CA ASP A 211 -2.22 22.58 2.49
C ASP A 211 -1.26 21.41 2.76
N LEU A 212 -0.71 21.33 3.98
CA LEU A 212 0.28 20.34 4.39
C LEU A 212 -0.18 19.59 5.64
N ILE A 213 -1.11 18.66 5.46
CA ILE A 213 -1.45 17.67 6.48
C ILE A 213 -0.64 16.38 6.26
N GLN A 214 -0.18 15.79 7.36
CA GLN A 214 0.64 14.59 7.32
C GLN A 214 -0.21 13.34 7.50
N ILE A 215 0.12 12.28 6.79
CA ILE A 215 -0.50 10.97 7.01
C ILE A 215 -0.26 10.53 8.46
N ASP A 216 -1.24 9.85 9.05
CA ASP A 216 -1.30 9.49 10.48
C ASP A 216 -1.46 10.66 11.46
N GLN A 217 -1.48 11.90 10.95
CA GLN A 217 -1.85 13.06 11.77
C GLN A 217 -3.29 12.90 12.24
N ARG A 218 -3.50 13.02 13.55
CA ARG A 218 -4.82 12.89 14.15
C ARG A 218 -5.48 14.25 14.25
N LEU A 219 -6.46 14.50 13.37
CA LEU A 219 -7.22 15.74 13.32
C LEU A 219 -8.50 15.61 14.12
N ARG A 220 -8.75 16.58 15.01
CA ARG A 220 -10.04 16.78 15.66
C ARG A 220 -11.03 17.36 14.65
N VAL A 221 -12.16 16.70 14.48
CA VAL A 221 -13.18 17.08 13.49
C VAL A 221 -14.50 17.55 14.11
N LYS A 222 -14.70 17.34 15.43
CA LYS A 222 -15.83 17.86 16.23
C LYS A 222 -15.41 18.17 17.67
#